data_AF-A0A0D0ADQ2-F1
#
_entry.id   AF-A0A0D0ADQ2-F1
#
_cell.length_a   1.000
_cell.length_b   1.000
_cell.length_c   1.000
_cell.angle_alpha   90.00
_cell.angle_beta   90.00
_cell.angle_gamma   90.00
#
_symmetry.space_group_name_H-M   'P 1'
#
loop_
_entity.id
_entity.type
_entity.pdbx_description
1 polymer ?
#
loop_
_entity_poly.entity_id
_entity_poly.type
_entity_poly.pdbx_seq_one_letter_code
_entity_poly.pdbx_strand_id
1 'polypeptide(L)' 'MVTKGMVEGIEITSSSDNTFCETCVKAKITRQPFPDQSNSRASQYGERIHTDVWGPAKVQSLGKKRYYVTFTDDYSR' A
#
# COMPACT_ATOMS: atom_id res chain seq x y z
N MET A 1 -5.17 2.23 32.78
CA MET A 1 -6.51 1.61 32.67
C MET A 1 -7.34 2.13 33.83
N VAL A 2 -8.61 2.47 33.60
CA VAL A 2 -9.52 2.96 34.66
C VAL A 2 -10.14 1.76 35.36
N THR A 3 -10.14 1.73 36.69
CA THR A 3 -10.75 0.67 37.51
C THR A 3 -12.09 1.13 38.09
N LYS A 4 -12.94 0.16 38.45
CA LYS A 4 -14.24 0.43 39.11
C LYS A 4 -14.01 1.28 40.37
N GLY A 5 -14.78 2.35 40.54
CA GLY A 5 -14.71 3.27 41.68
C GLY A 5 -13.74 4.45 41.56
N MET A 6 -13.06 4.63 40.42
CA MET A 6 -12.20 5.81 40.20
C MET A 6 -12.96 7.09 39.82
N VAL A 7 -14.22 6.98 39.39
CA VAL A 7 -15.08 8.11 38.99
C VAL A 7 -16.48 7.85 39.52
N GLU A 8 -17.13 8.89 40.03
CA GLU A 8 -18.50 8.83 40.53
C GLU A 8 -19.50 9.02 39.38
N GLY A 9 -20.53 8.17 39.31
CA GLY A 9 -21.60 8.26 38.30
C GLY A 9 -21.40 7.48 36.98
N ILE A 10 -20.30 6.72 36.83
CA ILE A 10 -20.07 5.84 35.67
C ILE A 10 -20.07 4.38 36.14
N GLU A 11 -21.02 3.57 35.65
CA GLU A 11 -21.00 2.13 35.84
C GLU A 11 -20.16 1.45 34.76
N ILE A 12 -19.04 0.86 35.16
CA ILE A 12 -18.21 0.04 34.26
C ILE A 12 -18.83 -1.37 34.23
N THR A 13 -19.56 -1.69 33.17
CA THR A 13 -20.01 -3.05 32.86
C THR A 13 -18.83 -3.87 32.34
N SER A 14 -18.56 -5.01 33.00
CA SER A 14 -17.42 -5.89 32.69
C SER A 14 -17.64 -6.79 31.46
N SER A 15 -18.79 -6.67 30.79
CA SER A 15 -19.15 -7.47 29.62
C SER A 15 -18.71 -6.76 28.35
N SER A 16 -17.41 -6.71 28.09
CA SER A 16 -16.91 -6.46 26.74
C SER A 16 -16.93 -7.79 25.98
N ASP A 17 -18.11 -8.26 25.58
CA ASP A 17 -18.16 -9.20 24.48
C ASP A 17 -17.47 -8.50 23.31
N ASN A 18 -16.36 -9.07 22.82
CA ASN A 18 -15.63 -8.57 21.66
C ASN A 18 -16.53 -8.70 20.43
N THR A 19 -17.50 -7.82 20.31
CA THR A 19 -18.43 -7.77 19.21
C THR A 19 -17.67 -7.32 17.97
N PHE A 20 -17.90 -8.00 16.86
CA PHE A 20 -17.34 -7.60 15.58
C PHE A 20 -17.83 -6.18 15.25
N CYS A 21 -16.91 -5.21 15.24
CA CYS A 21 -17.20 -3.84 14.86
C CYS A 21 -16.56 -3.54 13.50
N GLU A 22 -17.39 -3.51 12.46
CA GLU A 22 -16.96 -3.26 11.08
C GLU A 22 -16.18 -1.95 10.94
N THR A 23 -16.65 -0.88 11.59
CA THR A 23 -15.99 0.43 11.58
C THR A 23 -14.59 0.37 12.19
N CYS A 24 -14.44 -0.32 13.33
CA CYS A 24 -13.12 -0.48 13.96
C CYS A 24 -12.17 -1.28 13.09
N VAL A 25 -12.64 -2.33 12.42
CA VAL A 25 -11.83 -3.13 11.49
C VAL A 25 -11.33 -2.29 10.33
N LYS A 26 -12.22 -1.52 9.68
CA LYS A 26 -11.83 -0.64 8.55
C LYS A 26 -10.91 0.50 8.97
N ALA A 27 -11.18 1.12 10.12
CA ALA A 27 -10.38 2.24 10.62
C ALA A 27 -9.00 1.83 11.13
N LYS A 28 -8.84 0.59 11.62
CA LYS A 28 -7.59 0.07 12.18
C LYS A 28 -6.89 -0.94 11.27
N ILE A 29 -7.30 -1.06 10.01
CA ILE A 29 -6.68 -2.00 9.09
C ILE A 29 -5.21 -1.62 8.87
N THR A 30 -4.32 -2.58 9.08
CA THR A 30 -2.89 -2.44 8.79
C THR A 30 -2.54 -3.28 7.57
N ARG A 31 -1.74 -2.72 6.66
CA ARG A 31 -1.21 -3.46 5.52
C ARG A 31 -0.12 -4.40 6.02
N GLN A 32 -0.23 -5.70 5.71
CA GLN A 32 0.86 -6.65 5.91
C GLN A 32 2.07 -6.22 5.05
N PRO A 33 3.31 -6.50 5.49
CA PRO A 33 4.49 -6.20 4.69
C PRO A 33 4.47 -6.96 3.37
N PHE A 34 5.04 -6.35 2.33
CA PHE A 34 5.29 -7.05 1.07
C PHE A 34 6.56 -7.87 1.22
N PRO A 35 6.64 -9.04 0.56
CA PRO A 35 7.92 -9.72 0.40
C PRO A 35 8.95 -8.79 -0.25
N ASP A 36 10.22 -8.93 0.16
CA ASP A 36 11.32 -8.10 -0.37
C ASP A 36 11.57 -8.34 -1.87
N GLN A 37 11.20 -9.52 -2.37
CA GLN A 37 11.34 -9.90 -3.78
C GLN A 37 10.06 -10.50 -4.33
N SER A 38 9.81 -10.24 -5.62
CA SER A 38 8.78 -10.93 -6.39
C SER A 38 9.18 -12.39 -6.59
N ASN A 39 8.25 -13.32 -6.37
CA ASN A 39 8.43 -14.73 -6.72
C ASN A 39 8.40 -14.97 -8.24
N SER A 40 8.08 -13.95 -9.04
CA SER A 40 8.03 -14.03 -10.50
C SER A 40 9.06 -13.07 -11.11
N ARG A 41 10.14 -13.63 -11.63
CA ARG A 41 11.06 -12.98 -12.57
C ARG A 41 10.97 -13.72 -13.89
N ALA A 42 11.05 -13.00 -15.01
CA ALA A 42 11.16 -13.58 -16.33
C ALA A 42 12.35 -14.53 -16.39
N SER A 43 12.15 -15.66 -17.07
CA SER A 43 13.14 -16.71 -17.30
C SER A 43 13.88 -16.53 -18.64
N GLN A 44 13.31 -15.75 -19.56
CA GLN A 44 13.86 -15.49 -20.89
C GLN A 44 13.71 -14.03 -21.29
N TYR A 45 14.63 -13.57 -22.15
CA TYR A 45 14.58 -12.21 -22.70
C TYR A 45 13.29 -11.97 -23.48
N GLY A 46 12.62 -10.85 -23.20
CA GLY A 46 11.37 -10.46 -23.85
C GLY A 46 10.12 -11.15 -23.31
N GLU A 47 10.24 -12.04 -22.32
CA GLU A 47 9.09 -12.72 -21.70
C GLU A 47 8.17 -11.74 -20.96
N ARG A 48 8.76 -10.72 -20.31
CA ARG A 48 8.01 -9.68 -19.58
C ARG A 48 8.69 -8.33 -19.71
N ILE A 49 7.95 -7.33 -20.20
CA ILE A 49 8.41 -5.95 -20.33
C ILE A 49 7.55 -5.06 -19.42
N HIS A 50 8.21 -4.34 -18.51
CA HIS A 50 7.59 -3.30 -17.71
C HIS A 50 7.65 -1.98 -18.47
N THR A 51 6.49 -1.37 -18.68
CA THR A 51 6.38 -0.07 -19.36
C THR A 51 5.79 0.95 -18.42
N ASP A 52 6.36 2.16 -18.40
CA ASP A 52 5.79 3.28 -17.67
C ASP A 52 5.88 4.56 -18.50
N VAL A 53 4.87 5.42 -18.35
CA VAL A 53 4.79 6.72 -19.01
C VAL A 53 5.11 7.79 -17.99
N TRP A 54 6.24 8.46 -18.20
CA TRP A 54 6.64 9.61 -17.40
C TRP A 54 6.18 10.91 -18.06
N GLY A 55 5.50 11.78 -17.30
CA GLY A 55 5.15 13.13 -17.70
C GLY A 55 3.77 13.59 -17.19
N PRO A 56 3.35 14.83 -17.54
CA PRO A 56 4.05 15.80 -18.38
C PRO A 56 5.26 16.44 -17.69
N ALA A 57 6.38 16.51 -18.41
CA ALA A 57 7.58 17.22 -17.99
C ALA A 57 7.35 18.73 -17.92
N LYS A 58 7.92 19.37 -16.89
CA LYS A 58 7.90 20.83 -16.74
C LYS A 58 8.60 21.51 -17.92
N VAL A 59 9.78 21.03 -18.28
CA VAL A 59 10.61 21.51 -19.40
C VAL A 59 10.50 20.53 -20.57
N GLN A 60 10.42 21.05 -21.79
CA GLN A 60 10.39 20.22 -22.99
C GLN A 60 11.77 19.63 -23.29
N SER A 61 11.81 18.43 -23.86
CA SER A 61 13.03 17.90 -24.45
C SER A 61 13.47 18.73 -25.65
N LEU A 62 14.70 18.50 -26.12
CA LEU A 62 15.21 19.12 -27.35
C LEU A 62 14.30 18.89 -28.57
N GLY A 63 13.62 17.73 -28.62
CA GLY A 63 12.64 17.37 -29.64
C GLY A 63 11.23 17.92 -29.40
N LYS A 64 11.05 18.89 -28.50
CA LYS A 64 9.77 19.49 -28.12
C LYS A 64 8.75 18.48 -27.58
N LYS A 65 9.21 17.44 -26.89
CA LYS A 65 8.34 16.43 -26.23
C LYS A 65 8.23 16.72 -24.74
N ARG A 66 7.09 16.34 -24.14
CA ARG A 66 6.82 16.46 -22.69
C ARG A 66 6.59 15.12 -21.99
N TYR A 67 6.56 14.03 -22.75
CA TYR A 67 6.34 12.69 -22.22
C TYR A 67 7.47 11.79 -22.71
N TYR A 68 7.79 10.80 -21.90
CA TYR A 68 8.70 9.73 -22.25
C TYR A 68 8.09 8.39 -21.79
N VAL A 69 8.30 7.34 -22.57
CA VAL A 69 7.84 5.99 -22.24
C VAL A 69 9.07 5.11 -22.07
N THR A 70 9.13 4.42 -20.94
CA THR A 70 10.17 3.44 -20.65
C THR A 70 9.70 2.06 -21.06
N PHE A 71 10.65 1.23 -21.51
CA PHE A 71 10.45 -0.20 -21.72
C PHE A 71 11.63 -0.90 -21.04
N THR A 72 11.35 -1.64 -19.97
CA THR A 72 12.36 -2.38 -19.21
C THR A 72 12.05 -3.86 -19.31
N ASP A 73 12.94 -4.62 -19.93
CA ASP A 73 12.86 -6.08 -19.94
C ASP A 73 13.20 -6.64 -18.55
N ASP A 74 12.32 -7.47 -17.99
CA ASP A 74 12.44 -7.99 -16.62
C ASP A 74 13.55 -9.04 -16.48
N TYR A 75 13.88 -9.75 -17.57
CA TYR A 75 14.93 -10.77 -17.57
C TYR A 75 16.31 -10.12 -17.46
N SER A 76 16.59 -9.11 -18.28
CA SER A 76 17.90 -8.44 -18.37
C SER A 76 18.14 -7.34 -17.32
N ARG A 77 17.16 -7.03 -16.47
CA ARG A 77 17.27 -6.02 -15.40
C ARG A 77 18.23 -6.40 -14.26
#